data_AF-A0ABD5DGF2-F1
#
_entry.id   AF-A0ABD5DGF2-F1
#
_cell.length_a   1.000
_cell.length_b   1.000
_cell.length_c   1.000
_cell.angle_alpha   90.00
_cell.angle_beta   90.00
_cell.angle_gamma   90.00
#
_symmetry.space_group_name_H-M   'P 1'
#
loop_
_entity.id
_entity.type
_entity.pdbx_description
1 polymer ?
#
loop_
_entity_poly.entity_id
_entity_poly.type
_entity_poly.pdbx_seq_one_letter_code
_entity_poly.pdbx_strand_id
1 'polypeptide(L)'
;PVQEAARRGAQTIVVIRTVPSQMFYTPQWFKRMERWLGESSLQPLVNLVHHHETTYRAIQQFIEKPPGKLRIFEIYPQRPLRSMALGSRLPALLEDYKTGRQCGRYFLATVGK
;
A
#
# COMPACT_ATOMS: atom_id res chain seq x y z
N PRO A 1 -6.23 7.70 -3.83
CA PRO A 1 -7.54 7.02 -4.05
C PRO A 1 -8.48 7.09 -2.85
N VAL A 2 -8.01 6.83 -1.61
CA VAL A 2 -8.86 6.86 -0.40
C VAL A 2 -9.50 8.23 -0.16
N GLN A 3 -8.74 9.31 -0.34
CA GLN A 3 -9.24 10.69 -0.23
C GLN A 3 -10.32 11.00 -1.27
N GLU A 4 -10.17 10.47 -2.48
CA GLU A 4 -11.16 10.67 -3.55
C GLU A 4 -12.48 9.94 -3.25
N ALA A 5 -12.42 8.73 -2.70
CA ALA A 5 -13.62 8.02 -2.25
C ALA A 5 -14.35 8.82 -1.14
N ALA A 6 -13.60 9.39 -0.19
CA ALA A 6 -14.16 10.27 0.83
C ALA A 6 -14.79 11.53 0.22
N ARG A 7 -14.11 12.18 -0.74
CA ARG A 7 -14.62 13.36 -1.47
C ARG A 7 -15.92 13.07 -2.21
N ARG A 8 -16.10 11.84 -2.71
CA ARG A 8 -17.33 11.37 -3.36
C ARG A 8 -18.46 11.03 -2.37
N GLY A 9 -18.28 11.26 -1.08
CA GLY A 9 -19.30 11.05 -0.06
C GLY A 9 -19.34 9.64 0.53
N ALA A 10 -18.31 8.81 0.30
CA ALA A 10 -18.21 7.52 0.99
C ALA A 10 -18.09 7.75 2.50
N GLN A 11 -18.97 7.13 3.28
CA GLN A 11 -18.95 7.20 4.75
C GLN A 11 -18.13 6.06 5.37
N THR A 12 -17.96 4.98 4.61
CA THR A 12 -17.14 3.81 4.99
C THR A 12 -16.32 3.40 3.78
N ILE A 13 -15.01 3.28 3.98
CA ILE A 13 -14.05 2.93 2.92
C ILE A 13 -13.27 1.71 3.38
N VAL A 14 -13.23 0.68 2.55
CA VAL A 14 -12.37 -0.48 2.74
C VAL A 14 -11.22 -0.39 1.75
N VAL A 15 -10.00 -0.24 2.26
CA VAL A 15 -8.77 -0.17 1.47
C VAL A 15 -8.18 -1.56 1.36
N ILE A 16 -8.09 -2.10 0.14
CA ILE A 16 -7.46 -3.39 -0.13
C ILE A 16 -6.02 -3.15 -0.56
N ARG A 17 -5.07 -3.71 0.19
CA ARG A 17 -3.63 -3.57 -0.05
C ARG A 17 -3.04 -4.89 -0.56
N THR A 18 -2.02 -4.77 -1.40
CA THR A 18 -1.21 -5.90 -1.88
C THR A 18 0.12 -6.02 -1.12
N VAL A 19 0.30 -5.22 -0.07
CA VAL A 19 1.49 -5.21 0.78
C VAL A 19 1.09 -5.21 2.26
N PRO A 20 1.93 -5.72 3.17
CA PRO A 20 1.68 -5.68 4.61
C PRO A 20 1.49 -4.26 5.17
N SER A 21 0.86 -4.14 6.33
CA SER A 21 0.53 -2.85 6.97
C SER A 21 1.74 -2.06 7.46
N GLN A 22 2.81 -2.73 7.90
CA GLN A 22 3.98 -2.10 8.55
C GLN A 22 5.16 -1.82 7.61
N MET A 23 5.02 -2.03 6.31
CA MET A 23 6.13 -1.73 5.38
C MET A 23 6.22 -0.22 5.14
N PHE A 24 7.12 0.43 5.88
CA PHE A 24 7.78 1.65 5.42
C PHE A 24 8.57 1.27 4.17
N TYR A 25 7.97 1.50 3.01
CA TYR A 25 8.61 1.20 1.73
C TYR A 25 9.67 2.28 1.47
N THR A 26 10.84 2.14 2.08
CA THR A 26 12.05 2.67 1.46
C THR A 26 12.40 1.68 0.36
N PRO A 27 12.34 2.05 -0.93
CA PRO A 27 12.72 1.13 -1.98
C PRO A 27 14.14 0.62 -1.70
N GLN A 28 14.38 -0.68 -1.77
CA GLN A 28 15.72 -1.23 -1.47
C GLN A 28 16.82 -0.63 -2.37
N TRP A 29 16.44 -0.15 -3.57
CA TRP A 29 17.32 0.60 -4.45
C TRP A 29 17.72 1.97 -3.88
N PHE A 30 16.89 2.61 -3.06
CA PHE A 30 17.17 3.91 -2.44
C PHE A 30 18.31 3.82 -1.43
N LYS A 31 18.31 2.80 -0.56
CA LYS A 31 19.45 2.50 0.35
C LYS A 31 20.75 2.15 -0.41
N ARG A 32 20.64 1.67 -1.65
CA ARG A 32 21.80 1.42 -2.52
C ARG A 32 22.32 2.72 -3.14
N MET A 33 21.44 3.69 -3.39
CA MET A 33 21.76 4.96 -4.05
C MET A 33 22.33 6.04 -3.13
N GLU A 34 22.11 5.99 -1.80
CA GLU A 34 22.77 6.91 -0.84
C GLU A 34 24.29 6.97 -1.03
N ARG A 35 24.90 5.87 -1.47
CA ARG A 35 26.35 5.77 -1.74
C ARG A 35 26.82 6.44 -3.04
N TRP A 36 25.91 6.81 -3.93
CA TRP A 36 26.17 7.31 -5.29
C TRP A 36 25.70 8.76 -5.50
N LEU A 37 25.24 9.44 -4.43
CA LEU A 37 24.71 10.81 -4.44
C LEU A 37 25.74 11.91 -4.82
N GLY A 38 26.95 11.53 -5.23
CA GLY A 38 27.99 12.45 -5.69
C GLY A 38 27.93 12.82 -7.18
N GLU A 39 27.15 12.11 -8.01
CA GLU A 39 27.07 12.38 -9.45
C GLU A 39 25.65 12.78 -9.88
N SER A 40 25.51 13.96 -10.49
CA SER A 40 24.28 14.74 -10.66
C SER A 40 23.14 14.12 -11.50
N SER A 41 23.33 12.94 -12.08
CA SER A 41 22.38 12.32 -13.02
C SER A 41 21.14 11.69 -12.36
N LEU A 42 21.14 11.52 -11.03
CA LEU A 42 20.09 10.79 -10.30
C LEU A 42 19.04 11.70 -9.62
N GLN A 43 19.19 13.02 -9.71
CA GLN A 43 18.28 13.97 -9.04
C GLN A 43 16.78 13.76 -9.37
N PRO A 44 16.38 13.47 -10.62
CA PRO A 44 14.97 13.19 -10.93
C PRO A 44 14.42 11.96 -10.22
N LEU A 45 15.24 10.92 -10.04
CA LEU A 45 14.85 9.70 -9.33
C LEU A 45 14.73 9.93 -7.83
N VAL A 46 15.64 10.72 -7.25
CA VAL A 46 15.58 11.15 -5.85
C VAL A 46 14.29 11.95 -5.59
N ASN A 47 13.97 12.90 -6.46
CA ASN A 47 12.72 13.68 -6.36
C ASN A 47 11.48 12.77 -6.45
N LEU A 48 11.49 11.75 -7.31
CA LEU A 48 10.41 10.78 -7.43
C LEU A 48 10.22 9.98 -6.13
N VAL A 49 11.30 9.55 -5.47
CA VAL A 49 11.20 8.84 -4.18
C VAL A 49 10.66 9.75 -3.10
N HIS A 50 11.21 10.96 -2.95
CA HIS A 50 10.72 11.90 -1.94
C HIS A 50 9.25 12.23 -2.14
N HIS A 51 8.81 12.42 -3.39
CA HIS A 51 7.40 12.62 -3.69
C HIS A 51 6.57 11.39 -3.29
N HIS A 52 7.02 10.19 -3.67
CA HIS A 52 6.35 8.93 -3.32
C HIS A 52 6.21 8.77 -1.80
N GLU A 53 7.29 8.98 -1.04
CA GLU A 53 7.29 8.89 0.42
C GLU A 53 6.35 9.92 1.05
N THR A 54 6.37 11.17 0.57
CA THR A 54 5.52 12.24 1.08
C THR A 54 4.04 11.93 0.85
N THR A 55 3.69 11.52 -0.37
CA THR A 55 2.32 11.13 -0.72
C THR A 55 1.87 9.91 0.06
N TYR A 56 2.73 8.91 0.22
CA TYR A 56 2.42 7.70 0.99
C TYR A 56 2.18 8.03 2.48
N ARG A 57 3.02 8.86 3.09
CA ARG A 57 2.83 9.34 4.47
C ARG A 57 1.52 10.09 4.64
N ALA A 58 1.18 10.98 3.71
CA ALA A 58 -0.08 11.72 3.76
C ALA A 58 -1.30 10.81 3.65
N ILE A 59 -1.25 9.78 2.79
CA ILE A 59 -2.31 8.77 2.68
C ILE A 59 -2.43 7.95 3.95
N GLN A 60 -1.29 7.50 4.51
CA GLN A 60 -1.28 6.72 5.76
C GLN A 60 -1.87 7.53 6.92
N GLN A 61 -1.51 8.81 7.04
CA GLN A 61 -2.09 9.72 8.03
C GLN A 61 -3.60 9.89 7.85
N PHE A 62 -4.08 10.00 6.61
CA PHE A 62 -5.51 10.08 6.33
C PHE A 62 -6.26 8.80 6.73
N ILE A 63 -5.63 7.64 6.55
CA ILE A 63 -6.20 6.34 6.92
C ILE A 63 -6.23 6.17 8.45
N GLU A 64 -5.13 6.51 9.13
CA GLU A 64 -4.99 6.38 10.59
C GLU A 64 -5.82 7.42 11.36
N LYS A 65 -5.97 8.62 10.80
CA LYS A 65 -6.73 9.74 11.37
C LYS A 65 -7.73 10.25 10.34
N PRO A 66 -8.80 9.48 10.06
CA PRO A 66 -9.79 9.88 9.09
C PRO A 66 -10.53 11.13 9.57
N PRO A 67 -10.80 12.11 8.69
CA PRO A 67 -11.50 13.33 9.08
C PRO A 67 -12.98 13.05 9.38
N GLY A 68 -13.52 13.75 10.38
CA GLY A 68 -14.94 13.69 10.72
C GLY A 68 -15.39 12.32 11.21
N LYS A 69 -16.50 11.82 10.67
CA LYS A 69 -17.09 10.51 11.02
C LYS A 69 -16.75 9.40 10.01
N LEU A 70 -15.72 9.61 9.19
CA LEU A 70 -15.32 8.67 8.16
C LEU A 70 -14.73 7.40 8.78
N ARG A 71 -15.26 6.23 8.38
CA ARG A 71 -14.73 4.94 8.80
C ARG A 71 -13.82 4.38 7.70
N ILE A 72 -12.56 4.13 8.02
CA ILE A 72 -11.62 3.53 7.07
C ILE A 72 -11.07 2.24 7.67
N PHE A 73 -11.16 1.16 6.90
CA PHE A 73 -10.62 -0.14 7.26
C PHE A 73 -9.60 -0.58 6.23
N GLU A 74 -8.55 -1.26 6.68
CA GLU A 74 -7.53 -1.82 5.79
C GLU A 74 -7.61 -3.35 5.80
N ILE A 75 -7.62 -3.92 4.60
CA ILE A 75 -7.42 -5.36 4.37
C ILE A 75 -6.08 -5.51 3.67
N TYR A 76 -5.17 -6.25 4.28
CA TYR A 76 -3.82 -6.46 3.77
C TYR A 76 -3.35 -7.90 4.05
N PRO A 77 -2.46 -8.45 3.21
CA PRO A 77 -1.86 -9.74 3.48
C PRO A 77 -0.82 -9.63 4.61
N GLN A 78 -0.66 -10.69 5.39
CA GLN A 78 0.36 -10.73 6.46
C GLN A 78 1.80 -10.81 5.93
N ARG A 79 1.97 -11.22 4.67
CA ARG A 79 3.25 -11.37 3.99
C ARG A 79 3.15 -10.77 2.58
N PRO A 80 4.28 -10.34 1.97
CA PRO A 80 4.28 -9.91 0.58
C PRO A 80 3.66 -10.96 -0.34
N LEU A 81 2.93 -10.51 -1.35
CA LEU A 81 2.40 -11.37 -2.40
C LEU A 81 3.54 -12.07 -3.15
N ARG A 82 3.29 -13.27 -3.63
CA ARG A 82 4.28 -14.05 -4.40
C ARG A 82 4.32 -13.64 -5.87
N SER A 83 3.22 -13.11 -6.38
CA SER A 83 3.15 -12.56 -7.71
C SER A 83 3.96 -11.28 -7.83
N MET A 84 4.61 -11.17 -8.97
CA MET A 84 5.27 -9.97 -9.48
C MET A 84 4.38 -9.31 -10.53
N ALA A 85 4.62 -8.02 -10.79
CA ALA A 85 3.89 -7.24 -11.79
C ALA A 85 3.89 -7.89 -13.19
N LEU A 86 4.98 -8.57 -13.57
CA LEU A 86 5.13 -9.27 -14.83
C LEU A 86 5.81 -10.62 -14.61
N GLY A 87 5.45 -11.61 -15.45
CA GLY A 87 6.12 -12.92 -15.47
C GLY A 87 5.71 -13.92 -14.38
N SER A 88 4.69 -13.59 -13.58
CA SER A 88 4.16 -14.52 -12.56
C SER A 88 3.58 -15.78 -13.20
N ARG A 89 3.97 -16.94 -12.69
CA ARG A 89 3.36 -18.23 -13.06
C ARG A 89 2.02 -18.41 -12.34
N LEU A 90 1.13 -19.20 -12.92
CA LEU A 90 -0.20 -19.50 -12.38
C LEU A 90 -0.20 -19.90 -10.90
N PRO A 91 0.73 -20.74 -10.37
CA PRO A 91 0.72 -21.10 -8.96
C PRO A 91 0.86 -19.91 -8.00
N ALA A 92 1.71 -18.93 -8.35
CA ALA A 92 1.88 -17.73 -7.53
C ALA A 92 0.60 -16.87 -7.49
N LEU A 93 -0.07 -16.73 -8.65
CA LEU A 93 -1.34 -16.02 -8.75
C LEU A 93 -2.45 -16.68 -7.93
N LEU A 94 -2.55 -18.02 -7.99
CA LEU A 94 -3.54 -18.78 -7.23
C LEU A 94 -3.32 -18.69 -5.72
N GLU A 95 -2.08 -18.65 -5.27
CA GLU A 95 -1.73 -18.50 -3.86
C GLU A 95 -2.09 -17.11 -3.33
N ASP A 96 -1.79 -16.06 -4.10
CA ASP A 96 -2.18 -14.69 -3.73
C ASP A 96 -3.69 -14.50 -3.76
N TYR A 97 -4.39 -15.12 -4.71
CA TYR A 97 -5.86 -15.12 -4.74
C TYR A 97 -6.45 -15.78 -3.48
N LYS A 98 -5.93 -16.95 -3.08
CA LYS A 98 -6.35 -17.63 -1.84
C LYS A 98 -6.09 -16.75 -0.61
N THR A 99 -4.92 -16.10 -0.56
CA THR A 99 -4.54 -15.17 0.50
C THR A 99 -5.53 -14.00 0.58
N GLY A 100 -5.85 -13.37 -0.55
CA GLY A 100 -6.83 -12.27 -0.63
C GLY A 100 -8.21 -12.70 -0.16
N ARG A 101 -8.70 -13.89 -0.59
CA ARG A 101 -9.97 -14.44 -0.09
C ARG A 101 -9.98 -14.65 1.41
N GLN A 102 -8.89 -15.18 1.97
CA GLN A 102 -8.79 -15.39 3.41
C GLN A 102 -8.83 -14.07 4.17
N CYS A 103 -8.10 -13.05 3.71
CA CYS A 103 -8.12 -11.71 4.31
C CYS A 103 -9.53 -11.11 4.30
N GLY A 104 -10.23 -11.21 3.17
CA GLY A 104 -11.62 -10.74 3.05
C GLY A 104 -12.60 -11.48 3.98
N ARG A 105 -12.50 -12.82 4.04
CA ARG A 105 -13.34 -13.62 4.95
C ARG A 105 -13.09 -13.26 6.42
N TYR A 106 -11.82 -13.07 6.80
CA TYR A 106 -11.46 -12.65 8.15
C TYR A 106 -12.06 -11.28 8.48
N PHE A 107 -11.95 -10.31 7.58
CA PHE A 107 -12.54 -8.98 7.75
C PHE A 107 -14.06 -9.04 7.98
N LEU A 108 -14.79 -9.79 7.15
CA LEU A 108 -16.24 -9.93 7.29
C LEU A 108 -16.64 -10.60 8.62
N ALA A 109 -15.84 -11.55 9.11
CA ALA A 109 -16.13 -12.25 10.36
C ALA A 109 -15.86 -11.40 11.62
N THR A 110 -14.94 -10.44 11.54
CA THR A 110 -14.38 -9.74 12.72
C THR A 110 -14.73 -8.27 12.79
N VAL A 111 -14.76 -7.56 11.66
CA VAL A 111 -14.86 -6.10 11.60
C VAL A 111 -16.07 -5.64 10.80
N GLY A 112 -16.43 -6.36 9.72
CA GLY A 112 -17.49 -5.97 8.79
C GLY A 112 -18.93 -6.20 9.26
N LYS A 113 -19.18 -6.24 10.58
CA LYS A 113 -20.52 -6.36 11.16
C LYS A 113 -21.18 -5.00 11.35
#